data_AF-A0A8T3YRP2-F1
#
_entry.id   AF-A0A8T3YRP2-F1
#
_cell.length_a   1.000
_cell.length_b   1.000
_cell.length_c   1.000
_cell.angle_alpha   90.00
_cell.angle_beta   90.00
_cell.angle_gamma   90.00
#
_symmetry.space_group_name_H-M   'P 1'
#
loop_
_entity.id
_entity.type
_entity.pdbx_description
1 polymer ?
#
loop_
_entity_poly.entity_id
_entity_poly.type
_entity_poly.pdbx_seq_one_letter_code
_entity_poly.pdbx_strand_id
1 'polypeptide(L)'
;MKHKRINKAQTEIMGLMIIVVIVTLIVLFVVSVVYFKPKEDPLQSFIQKDLSTSIISAMLKTGSGCTKDTTMEDLFIDMVKAGGGSTIICKNSEKLSIIYKDNPDCQNIVNGRNALDCGVSQILKPLEERGQPFHFVVKVQNNAPYINKSYLSEEFARAKSMEVTPYTLPIYPTDQVLEIWLCMGGECPEI
;
A
#
# COMPACT_ATOMS: atom_id res chain seq x y z
N MET A 1 45.49 -50.64 40.12
CA MET A 1 44.44 -49.87 39.42
C MET A 1 43.08 -50.27 39.98
N LYS A 2 42.36 -49.39 40.68
CA LYS A 2 41.04 -49.69 41.25
C LYS A 2 39.96 -49.52 40.17
N HIS A 3 39.33 -50.62 39.75
CA HIS A 3 38.21 -50.60 38.82
C HIS A 3 36.97 -50.04 39.56
N LYS A 4 36.57 -48.82 39.23
CA LYS A 4 35.37 -48.17 39.77
C LYS A 4 34.14 -48.87 39.18
N ARG A 5 33.39 -49.62 40.00
CA ARG A 5 32.13 -50.23 39.57
C ARG A 5 31.10 -49.11 39.38
N ILE A 6 30.69 -48.88 38.14
CA ILE A 6 29.59 -47.98 37.84
C ILE A 6 28.30 -48.71 38.24
N ASN A 7 27.56 -48.16 39.19
CA ASN A 7 26.32 -48.76 39.68
C ASN A 7 25.26 -48.66 38.58
N LYS A 8 24.68 -49.79 38.17
CA LYS A 8 23.65 -49.87 37.11
C LYS A 8 22.52 -48.83 37.28
N ALA A 9 22.15 -48.53 38.53
CA ALA A 9 21.15 -47.52 38.87
C ALA A 9 21.49 -46.09 38.37
N GLN A 10 22.76 -45.70 38.29
CA GLN A 10 23.14 -44.39 37.75
C GLN A 10 22.90 -44.27 36.25
N THR A 11 22.98 -45.38 35.51
CA THR A 11 22.79 -45.36 34.06
C THR A 11 21.31 -45.25 33.70
N GLU A 12 20.44 -45.86 34.52
CA GLU A 12 18.98 -45.81 34.37
C GLU A 12 18.43 -44.40 34.65
N ILE A 13 18.90 -43.75 35.72
CA ILE A 13 18.51 -42.38 36.09
C ILE A 13 18.98 -41.37 35.03
N MET A 14 20.18 -41.57 34.47
CA MET A 14 20.70 -40.69 33.41
C MET A 14 19.88 -40.78 32.12
N GLY A 15 19.40 -41.98 31.77
CA GLY A 15 18.52 -42.18 30.61
C GLY A 15 17.14 -41.52 30.79
N LEU A 16 16.56 -41.62 31.99
CA LEU A 16 15.26 -41.01 32.27
C LEU A 16 15.31 -39.48 32.17
N MET A 17 16.41 -38.86 32.62
CA MET A 17 16.61 -37.41 32.51
C MET A 17 16.58 -36.92 31.05
N ILE A 18 17.19 -37.68 30.13
CA ILE A 18 17.20 -37.33 28.70
C ILE A 18 15.78 -37.34 28.12
N ILE A 19 14.98 -38.35 28.48
CA ILE A 19 13.58 -38.46 27.99
C ILE A 19 12.75 -37.28 28.49
N VAL A 20 12.89 -36.88 29.77
CA VAL A 20 12.15 -35.74 30.34
C VAL A 20 12.49 -34.44 29.62
N VAL A 21 13.77 -34.22 29.28
CA VAL A 21 14.22 -33.03 28.52
C VAL A 21 13.61 -33.03 27.11
N ILE A 22 13.61 -34.18 26.42
CA ILE A 22 13.01 -34.29 25.08
C ILE A 22 11.50 -33.99 25.13
N VAL A 23 10.79 -34.56 26.11
CA VAL A 23 9.34 -34.34 26.26
C VAL A 23 9.03 -32.87 26.56
N THR A 24 9.81 -32.23 27.43
CA THR A 24 9.62 -30.80 27.73
C THR A 24 9.89 -29.92 26.51
N LEU A 25 10.91 -30.22 25.70
CA LEU A 25 11.15 -29.50 24.45
C LEU A 25 10.00 -29.65 23.44
N ILE A 26 9.40 -30.85 23.32
CA ILE A 26 8.24 -31.08 22.45
C ILE A 26 7.04 -30.26 22.93
N VAL A 27 6.75 -30.26 24.23
CA VAL A 27 5.63 -29.49 24.80
C VAL A 27 5.86 -27.98 24.59
N LEU A 28 7.07 -27.48 24.83
CA LEU A 28 7.41 -26.08 24.57
C LEU A 28 7.24 -25.71 23.09
N PHE A 29 7.61 -26.60 22.17
CA PHE A 29 7.41 -26.37 20.73
C PHE A 29 5.92 -26.29 20.37
N VAL A 30 5.09 -27.20 20.90
CA VAL A 30 3.63 -27.16 20.69
C VAL A 30 3.05 -25.87 21.24
N VAL A 31 3.44 -25.46 22.45
CA VAL A 31 2.97 -24.19 23.03
C VAL A 31 3.42 -23.00 22.18
N SER A 32 4.67 -22.97 21.75
CA SER A 32 5.23 -21.93 20.87
C SER A 32 4.46 -21.83 19.55
N VAL A 33 4.14 -22.96 18.92
CA VAL A 33 3.52 -22.96 17.58
C VAL A 33 2.01 -22.72 17.65
N VAL A 34 1.33 -23.23 18.69
CA VAL A 34 -0.13 -23.16 18.80
C VAL A 34 -0.59 -21.87 19.47
N TYR A 35 0.09 -21.39 20.51
CA TYR A 35 -0.37 -20.24 21.29
C TYR A 35 0.30 -18.94 20.89
N PHE A 36 1.55 -18.96 20.40
CA PHE A 36 2.28 -17.73 20.07
C PHE A 36 2.24 -17.35 18.60
N LYS A 37 1.56 -18.09 17.72
CA LYS A 37 1.25 -17.56 16.39
C LYS A 37 0.21 -16.45 16.54
N PRO A 38 0.54 -15.17 16.28
CA PRO A 38 -0.49 -14.16 16.16
C PRO A 38 -1.48 -14.64 15.09
N LYS A 39 -2.78 -14.53 15.39
CA LYS A 39 -3.83 -14.70 14.38
C LYS A 39 -3.73 -13.52 13.42
N GLU A 40 -2.74 -13.52 12.55
CA GLU A 40 -2.81 -12.72 11.34
C GLU A 40 -3.82 -13.44 10.47
N ASP A 41 -5.02 -12.88 10.31
CA ASP A 41 -6.00 -13.39 9.36
C ASP A 41 -5.40 -13.22 7.95
N PRO A 42 -4.85 -14.27 7.32
CA PRO A 42 -4.20 -14.12 6.03
C PRO A 42 -5.20 -13.60 5.00
N LEU A 43 -6.47 -13.99 5.13
CA LEU A 43 -7.59 -13.49 4.34
C LEU A 43 -7.72 -11.96 4.35
N GLN A 44 -7.56 -11.30 5.51
CA GLN A 44 -7.67 -9.84 5.56
C GLN A 44 -6.52 -9.16 4.80
N SER A 45 -5.31 -9.70 4.93
CA SER A 45 -4.14 -9.17 4.24
C SER A 45 -4.21 -9.32 2.71
N PHE A 46 -4.75 -10.44 2.22
CA PHE A 46 -4.94 -10.67 0.78
C PHE A 46 -6.03 -9.78 0.21
N ILE A 47 -7.16 -9.66 0.90
CA ILE A 47 -8.29 -8.82 0.44
C ILE A 47 -7.84 -7.36 0.31
N GLN A 48 -7.06 -6.84 1.24
CA GLN A 48 -6.59 -5.44 1.17
C GLN A 48 -5.59 -5.18 0.03
N LYS A 49 -4.67 -6.12 -0.24
CA LYS A 49 -3.66 -5.98 -1.32
C LYS A 49 -4.29 -6.06 -2.71
N ASP A 50 -5.20 -7.00 -2.94
CA ASP A 50 -5.87 -7.13 -4.24
C ASP A 50 -6.87 -5.99 -4.47
N LEU A 51 -7.54 -5.53 -3.41
CA LEU A 51 -8.48 -4.41 -3.49
C LEU A 51 -7.76 -3.11 -3.83
N SER A 52 -6.67 -2.77 -3.13
CA SER A 52 -5.90 -1.55 -3.40
C SER A 52 -5.36 -1.50 -4.83
N THR A 53 -4.79 -2.61 -5.31
CA THR A 53 -4.28 -2.72 -6.68
C THR A 53 -5.41 -2.58 -7.71
N SER A 54 -6.56 -3.21 -7.46
CA SER A 54 -7.73 -3.11 -8.34
C SER A 54 -8.29 -1.69 -8.40
N ILE A 55 -8.34 -0.99 -7.26
CA ILE A 55 -8.78 0.41 -7.18
C ILE A 55 -7.82 1.30 -7.97
N ILE A 56 -6.51 1.18 -7.76
CA ILE A 56 -5.51 1.98 -8.50
C ILE A 56 -5.61 1.70 -10.00
N SER A 57 -5.72 0.43 -10.41
CA SER A 57 -5.84 0.11 -11.83
C SER A 57 -7.12 0.65 -12.46
N ALA A 58 -8.25 0.58 -11.74
CA ALA A 58 -9.51 1.15 -12.21
C ALA A 58 -9.42 2.68 -12.30
N MET A 59 -8.80 3.32 -11.32
CA MET A 59 -8.54 4.75 -11.28
C MET A 59 -7.72 5.22 -12.49
N LEU A 60 -6.61 4.56 -12.77
CA LEU A 60 -5.71 4.94 -13.88
C LEU A 60 -6.41 4.84 -15.25
N LYS A 61 -7.23 3.81 -15.43
CA LYS A 61 -8.01 3.60 -16.67
C LYS A 61 -9.26 4.46 -16.76
N THR A 62 -9.63 5.14 -15.67
CA THR A 62 -10.79 6.04 -15.70
C THR A 62 -10.44 7.26 -16.54
N GLY A 63 -11.40 7.69 -17.37
CA GLY A 63 -11.25 8.91 -18.16
C GLY A 63 -11.02 10.09 -17.22
N SER A 64 -9.98 10.88 -17.49
CA SER A 64 -9.68 12.08 -16.71
C SER A 64 -10.76 13.17 -16.82
N GLY A 65 -11.61 13.06 -17.85
CA GLY A 65 -12.57 14.08 -18.25
C GLY A 65 -11.94 15.28 -18.96
N CYS A 66 -10.62 15.47 -18.82
CA CYS A 66 -9.87 16.61 -19.34
C CYS A 66 -10.03 16.75 -20.86
N THR A 67 -9.96 15.63 -21.57
CA THR A 67 -10.41 15.49 -22.96
C THR A 67 -11.17 14.17 -23.12
N LYS A 68 -11.84 13.96 -24.25
CA LYS A 68 -12.62 12.73 -24.51
C LYS A 68 -11.76 11.45 -24.47
N ASP A 69 -10.47 11.58 -24.78
CA ASP A 69 -9.58 10.43 -24.99
C ASP A 69 -8.43 10.38 -23.97
N THR A 70 -8.41 11.26 -22.97
CA THR A 70 -7.34 11.32 -21.96
C THR A 70 -7.74 10.54 -20.70
N THR A 71 -6.94 9.55 -20.32
CA THR A 71 -7.09 8.80 -19.06
C THR A 71 -6.39 9.49 -17.89
N MET A 72 -6.67 9.06 -16.65
CA MET A 72 -5.90 9.52 -15.48
C MET A 72 -4.42 9.13 -15.59
N GLU A 73 -4.14 7.95 -16.15
CA GLU A 73 -2.79 7.49 -16.46
C GLU A 73 -2.04 8.50 -17.34
N ASP A 74 -2.68 9.01 -18.39
CA ASP A 74 -2.09 10.02 -19.27
C ASP A 74 -1.80 11.34 -18.54
N LEU A 75 -2.68 11.74 -17.60
CA LEU A 75 -2.44 12.93 -16.77
C LEU A 75 -1.27 12.75 -15.82
N PHE A 76 -1.14 11.58 -15.20
CA PHE A 76 0.02 11.23 -14.37
C PHE A 76 1.30 11.28 -15.19
N ILE A 77 1.32 10.64 -16.36
CA ILE A 77 2.48 10.61 -17.27
C ILE A 77 2.85 12.03 -17.73
N ASP A 78 1.88 12.85 -18.14
CA ASP A 78 2.10 14.22 -18.60
C ASP A 78 2.69 15.10 -17.49
N MET A 79 2.18 14.99 -16.27
CA MET A 79 2.71 15.74 -15.13
C MET A 79 4.19 15.41 -14.89
N VAL A 80 4.57 14.13 -15.01
CA VAL A 80 5.97 13.68 -14.80
C VAL A 80 6.87 14.18 -15.91
N LYS A 81 6.47 13.95 -17.16
CA LYS A 81 7.27 14.36 -18.33
C LYS A 81 7.51 15.86 -18.37
N ALA A 82 6.51 16.63 -17.99
CA ALA A 82 6.57 18.07 -18.13
C ALA A 82 7.18 18.79 -16.91
N GLY A 83 7.80 18.06 -15.98
CA GLY A 83 8.45 18.65 -14.81
C GLY A 83 7.49 19.47 -13.94
N GLY A 84 6.19 19.09 -13.95
CA GLY A 84 5.12 19.81 -13.29
C GLY A 84 4.44 20.92 -14.11
N GLY A 85 4.84 21.19 -15.36
CA GLY A 85 4.13 22.08 -16.28
C GLY A 85 3.31 21.29 -17.31
N SER A 86 2.09 20.87 -16.99
CA SER A 86 1.27 19.99 -17.84
C SER A 86 1.18 20.44 -19.31
N THR A 87 1.50 19.53 -20.24
CA THR A 87 1.24 19.71 -21.69
C THR A 87 -0.25 19.55 -21.98
N ILE A 88 -0.93 18.73 -21.17
CA ILE A 88 -2.37 18.53 -21.25
C ILE A 88 -3.06 19.71 -20.55
N ILE A 89 -3.69 20.56 -21.37
CA ILE A 89 -4.48 21.70 -20.91
C ILE A 89 -5.95 21.29 -20.87
N CYS A 90 -6.51 21.17 -19.66
CA CYS A 90 -7.93 20.91 -19.48
C CYS A 90 -8.70 22.22 -19.69
N LYS A 91 -9.35 22.37 -20.85
CA LYS A 91 -10.30 23.46 -21.05
C LYS A 91 -11.69 22.98 -20.65
N ASN A 92 -12.38 23.79 -19.85
CA ASN A 92 -13.79 23.62 -19.51
C ASN A 92 -14.66 23.70 -20.77
N SER A 93 -14.77 22.60 -21.50
CA SER A 93 -15.78 22.41 -22.53
C SER A 93 -16.53 21.10 -22.24
N GLU A 94 -17.53 21.26 -21.37
CA GLU A 94 -18.83 20.54 -21.40
C GLU A 94 -18.99 19.19 -20.68
N LYS A 95 -17.95 18.50 -20.19
CA LYS A 95 -18.15 17.22 -19.45
C LYS A 95 -17.47 17.07 -18.10
N LEU A 96 -16.54 17.95 -17.71
CA LEU A 96 -15.93 17.92 -16.37
C LEU A 96 -16.90 18.35 -15.26
N SER A 97 -17.93 19.12 -15.61
CA SER A 97 -18.82 19.76 -14.65
C SER A 97 -19.78 18.81 -13.94
N ILE A 98 -19.86 17.53 -14.30
CA ILE A 98 -20.79 16.58 -13.65
C ILE A 98 -20.08 15.78 -12.56
N ILE A 99 -18.81 15.43 -12.74
CA ILE A 99 -18.03 14.67 -11.75
C ILE A 99 -17.47 15.59 -10.67
N TYR A 100 -17.14 16.84 -11.02
CA TYR A 100 -16.52 17.80 -10.11
C TYR A 100 -17.45 18.95 -9.69
N LYS A 101 -18.74 18.88 -10.04
CA LYS A 101 -19.73 19.94 -9.78
C LYS A 101 -19.78 20.35 -8.32
N ASP A 102 -19.64 19.36 -7.44
CA ASP A 102 -19.83 19.49 -6.00
C ASP A 102 -18.55 19.89 -5.26
N ASN A 103 -17.40 19.98 -5.96
CA ASN A 103 -16.17 20.50 -5.37
C ASN A 103 -15.86 21.90 -5.95
N PRO A 104 -16.10 22.99 -5.19
CA PRO A 104 -15.87 24.36 -5.66
C PRO A 104 -14.41 24.63 -6.05
N ASP A 105 -13.45 23.89 -5.48
CA ASP A 105 -12.03 23.99 -5.80
C ASP A 105 -11.68 23.44 -7.18
N CYS A 106 -12.55 22.59 -7.75
CA CYS A 106 -12.34 21.93 -9.03
C CYS A 106 -13.05 22.58 -10.22
N GLN A 107 -13.80 23.66 -9.99
CA GLN A 107 -14.61 24.30 -11.04
C GLN A 107 -13.77 25.08 -12.06
N ASN A 108 -12.54 25.48 -11.71
CA ASN A 108 -11.64 26.29 -12.54
C ASN A 108 -10.26 25.62 -12.74
N ILE A 109 -10.25 24.43 -13.34
CA ILE A 109 -9.02 23.72 -13.67
C ILE A 109 -8.47 24.23 -15.00
N VAL A 110 -7.29 24.86 -14.97
CA VAL A 110 -6.62 25.40 -16.19
C VAL A 110 -5.47 24.51 -16.65
N ASN A 111 -4.91 23.70 -15.74
CA ASN A 111 -3.70 22.90 -15.98
C ASN A 111 -3.88 21.46 -15.46
N GLY A 112 -3.23 20.48 -16.11
CA GLY A 112 -3.29 19.06 -15.78
C GLY A 112 -2.89 18.71 -14.34
N ARG A 113 -2.06 19.52 -13.68
CA ARG A 113 -1.71 19.34 -12.26
C ARG A 113 -2.93 19.42 -11.34
N ASN A 114 -3.77 20.44 -11.54
CA ASN A 114 -4.98 20.65 -10.73
C ASN A 114 -6.08 19.65 -11.12
N ALA A 115 -6.08 19.20 -12.38
CA ALA A 115 -6.96 18.13 -12.85
C ALA A 115 -6.67 16.80 -12.13
N LEU A 116 -5.38 16.50 -11.94
CA LEU A 116 -4.94 15.31 -11.23
C LEU A 116 -5.35 15.34 -9.76
N ASP A 117 -5.06 16.44 -9.06
CA ASP A 117 -5.47 16.62 -7.65
C ASP A 117 -6.97 16.39 -7.47
N CYS A 118 -7.75 16.99 -8.36
CA CYS A 118 -9.18 16.86 -8.30
C CYS A 118 -9.66 15.44 -8.63
N GLY A 119 -9.08 14.81 -9.65
CA GLY A 119 -9.37 13.44 -10.04
C GLY A 119 -9.10 12.42 -8.95
N VAL A 120 -7.94 12.54 -8.32
CA VAL A 120 -7.56 11.71 -7.17
C VAL A 120 -8.57 11.92 -6.03
N SER A 121 -8.91 13.17 -5.69
CA SER A 121 -9.85 13.45 -4.60
C SER A 121 -11.23 12.83 -4.82
N GLN A 122 -11.80 12.89 -6.03
CA GLN A 122 -13.12 12.30 -6.31
C GLN A 122 -13.12 10.77 -6.27
N ILE A 123 -12.03 10.15 -6.71
CA ILE A 123 -11.92 8.69 -6.69
C ILE A 123 -11.74 8.17 -5.26
N LEU A 124 -11.10 8.95 -4.39
CA LEU A 124 -10.92 8.62 -2.99
C LEU A 124 -12.12 9.04 -2.11
N LYS A 125 -12.97 9.96 -2.58
CA LYS A 125 -14.16 10.44 -1.85
C LYS A 125 -15.08 9.31 -1.36
N PRO A 126 -15.39 8.25 -2.13
CA PRO A 126 -16.19 7.13 -1.63
C PRO A 126 -15.53 6.35 -0.48
N LEU A 127 -14.19 6.38 -0.37
CA LEU A 127 -13.48 5.79 0.78
C LEU A 127 -13.63 6.68 2.01
N GLU A 128 -13.52 7.99 1.82
CA GLU A 128 -13.73 9.00 2.87
C GLU A 128 -15.17 8.99 3.40
N GLU A 129 -16.17 8.98 2.52
CA GLU A 129 -17.59 8.90 2.88
C GLU A 129 -17.95 7.62 3.66
N ARG A 130 -17.14 6.57 3.52
CA ARG A 130 -17.30 5.29 4.24
C ARG A 130 -16.49 5.22 5.55
N GLY A 131 -15.82 6.30 5.95
CA GLY A 131 -14.94 6.32 7.12
C GLY A 131 -13.83 5.26 7.03
N GLN A 132 -13.31 5.02 5.83
CA GLN A 132 -12.20 4.09 5.63
C GLN A 132 -10.90 4.88 5.63
N PRO A 133 -9.98 4.62 6.59
CA PRO A 133 -8.72 5.32 6.62
C PRO A 133 -7.86 4.91 5.43
N PHE A 134 -7.44 5.88 4.63
CA PHE A 134 -6.54 5.67 3.50
C PHE A 134 -5.39 6.68 3.48
N HIS A 135 -4.29 6.24 2.89
CA HIS A 135 -3.19 7.10 2.49
C HIS A 135 -2.82 6.74 1.06
N PHE A 136 -3.04 7.68 0.15
CA PHE A 136 -2.68 7.56 -1.25
C PHE A 136 -1.39 8.32 -1.49
N VAL A 137 -0.36 7.63 -1.96
CA VAL A 137 0.97 8.22 -2.23
C VAL A 137 1.28 8.05 -3.70
N VAL A 138 1.87 9.09 -4.27
CA VAL A 138 2.43 9.08 -5.62
C VAL A 138 3.86 9.58 -5.52
N LYS A 139 4.80 8.83 -6.09
CA LYS A 139 6.23 9.14 -6.09
C LYS A 139 6.82 8.78 -7.45
N VAL A 140 7.84 9.53 -7.86
CA VAL A 140 8.61 9.21 -9.05
C VAL A 140 9.99 8.72 -8.60
N GLN A 141 10.35 7.49 -8.99
CA GLN A 141 11.71 6.99 -8.81
C GLN A 141 12.70 7.86 -9.60
N ASN A 142 13.91 8.05 -9.05
CA ASN A 142 15.01 8.85 -9.63
C ASN A 142 14.91 10.38 -9.48
N ASN A 143 14.42 10.84 -8.33
CA ASN A 143 14.72 12.18 -7.79
C ASN A 143 14.14 13.37 -8.57
N ALA A 144 12.96 13.22 -9.17
CA ALA A 144 12.18 14.34 -9.68
C ALA A 144 11.33 14.94 -8.54
N PRO A 145 11.63 16.15 -8.02
CA PRO A 145 10.96 16.71 -6.83
C PRO A 145 9.50 17.15 -7.05
N TYR A 146 8.94 16.92 -8.23
CA TYR A 146 7.72 17.60 -8.68
C TYR A 146 6.41 16.83 -8.46
N ILE A 147 6.45 15.54 -8.10
CA ILE A 147 5.26 14.66 -8.01
C ILE A 147 5.35 13.73 -6.82
N ASN A 148 5.92 14.24 -5.75
CA ASN A 148 5.81 13.64 -4.44
C ASN A 148 4.51 14.19 -3.84
N LYS A 149 3.42 13.43 -3.95
CA LYS A 149 2.11 13.81 -3.41
C LYS A 149 1.55 12.72 -2.52
N SER A 150 1.05 13.11 -1.36
CA SER A 150 0.25 12.28 -0.47
C SER A 150 -1.14 12.87 -0.30
N TYR A 151 -2.13 12.00 -0.21
CA TYR A 151 -3.48 12.32 0.23
C TYR A 151 -3.79 11.41 1.39
N LEU A 152 -4.03 12.02 2.54
CA LEU A 152 -4.22 11.33 3.81
C LEU A 152 -5.64 11.58 4.29
N SER A 153 -6.39 10.52 4.56
CA SER A 153 -7.68 10.66 5.26
C SER A 153 -7.44 11.05 6.72
N GLU A 154 -8.30 11.87 7.30
CA GLU A 154 -8.17 12.32 8.71
C GLU A 154 -8.09 11.17 9.72
N GLU A 155 -8.67 10.00 9.39
CA GLU A 155 -8.75 8.83 10.27
C GLU A 155 -7.53 7.89 10.19
N PHE A 156 -6.53 8.18 9.34
CA PHE A 156 -5.42 7.26 9.05
C PHE A 156 -4.43 7.05 10.21
N ALA A 157 -4.39 7.94 11.18
CA ALA A 157 -3.35 8.02 12.22
C ALA A 157 -3.30 6.84 13.22
N ARG A 158 -4.09 5.76 13.06
CA ARG A 158 -4.24 4.71 14.09
C ARG A 158 -4.08 3.26 13.61
N ALA A 159 -3.73 3.03 12.35
CA ALA A 159 -3.69 1.67 11.82
C ALA A 159 -2.29 1.02 11.91
N LYS A 160 -2.26 -0.28 12.18
CA LYS A 160 -1.03 -1.06 12.34
C LYS A 160 -0.43 -1.38 10.96
N SER A 161 0.87 -1.13 10.83
CA SER A 161 1.66 -1.24 9.61
C SER A 161 1.52 -2.59 8.91
N MET A 162 1.07 -2.57 7.65
CA MET A 162 1.13 -3.70 6.72
C MET A 162 1.88 -3.23 5.49
N GLU A 163 2.82 -4.04 5.01
CA GLU A 163 3.66 -3.71 3.86
C GLU A 163 2.83 -3.74 2.56
N VAL A 164 2.61 -2.55 1.98
CA VAL A 164 1.86 -2.35 0.74
C VAL A 164 2.84 -2.22 -0.43
N THR A 165 2.65 -3.04 -1.46
CA THR A 165 3.44 -2.97 -2.70
C THR A 165 2.90 -1.87 -3.62
N PRO A 166 3.76 -1.02 -4.21
CA PRO A 166 3.31 0.00 -5.15
C PRO A 166 2.75 -0.61 -6.43
N TYR A 167 1.78 0.08 -7.02
CA TYR A 167 1.52 -0.01 -8.45
C TYR A 167 2.60 0.79 -9.19
N THR A 168 3.26 0.16 -10.15
CA THR A 168 4.36 0.77 -10.91
C THR A 168 3.94 1.05 -12.33
N LEU A 169 4.18 2.28 -12.79
CA LEU A 169 3.89 2.72 -14.14
C LEU A 169 5.18 3.23 -14.80
N PRO A 170 5.71 2.53 -15.83
CA PRO A 170 6.90 2.96 -16.54
C PRO A 170 6.61 4.17 -17.43
N ILE A 171 7.48 5.18 -17.41
CA ILE A 171 7.26 6.45 -18.12
C ILE A 171 8.11 6.50 -19.39
N TYR A 172 7.60 6.03 -20.51
CA TYR A 172 8.32 6.10 -21.79
C TYR A 172 8.42 7.55 -22.33
N PRO A 173 9.55 8.02 -22.87
CA PRO A 173 10.81 7.31 -23.17
C PRO A 173 11.88 7.36 -22.08
N THR A 174 11.52 7.76 -20.86
CA THR A 174 12.48 7.92 -19.75
C THR A 174 12.64 6.62 -18.95
N ASP A 175 13.75 6.46 -18.23
CA ASP A 175 13.94 5.38 -17.24
C ASP A 175 13.24 5.67 -15.90
N GLN A 176 12.29 6.61 -15.89
CA GLN A 176 11.52 6.96 -14.69
C GLN A 176 10.36 5.98 -14.51
N VAL A 177 10.12 5.62 -13.25
CA VAL A 177 8.99 4.79 -12.83
C VAL A 177 8.14 5.61 -11.87
N LEU A 178 6.85 5.73 -12.17
CA LEU A 178 5.87 6.28 -11.25
C LEU A 178 5.41 5.15 -10.33
N GLU A 179 5.54 5.36 -9.03
CA GLU A 179 5.07 4.47 -8.00
C GLU A 179 3.82 5.08 -7.35
N ILE A 180 2.75 4.31 -7.28
CA ILE A 180 1.47 4.71 -6.70
C ILE A 180 1.12 3.71 -5.59
N TRP A 181 0.87 4.20 -4.39
CA TRP A 181 0.42 3.41 -3.25
C TRP A 181 -0.97 3.84 -2.81
N LEU A 182 -1.78 2.87 -2.42
CA LEU A 182 -3.03 3.09 -1.71
C LEU A 182 -3.00 2.21 -0.46
N CYS A 183 -2.58 2.79 0.66
CA CYS A 183 -2.58 2.10 1.93
C CYS A 183 -3.94 2.27 2.58
N MET A 184 -4.62 1.17 2.90
CA MET A 184 -5.88 1.16 3.64
C MET A 184 -5.61 0.57 5.03
N GLY A 185 -5.27 1.46 5.97
CA GLY A 185 -4.74 1.09 7.28
C GLY A 185 -3.31 0.56 7.27
N GLY A 186 -2.35 1.34 7.77
CA GLY A 186 -0.95 0.94 7.93
C GLY A 186 0.01 2.12 7.75
N GLU A 187 1.31 1.86 7.61
CA GLU A 187 2.28 2.88 7.20
C GLU A 187 2.41 2.83 5.67
N CYS A 188 2.28 3.96 4.99
CA CYS A 188 2.77 4.11 3.62
C CYS A 188 4.24 4.50 3.64
N PRO A 189 4.98 4.30 2.53
CA PRO A 189 6.31 4.88 2.41
C PRO A 189 6.27 6.39 2.62
N GLU A 190 7.23 6.88 3.41
CA GLU A 190 7.44 8.31 3.59
C GLU A 190 7.87 8.96 2.27
N ILE A 191 7.32 10.16 2.04
CA ILE A 191 7.55 10.98 0.85
C ILE A 191 8.71 11.93 1.06
#